data_AF-A0A495AHC6-F1
#
_entry.id   AF-A0A495AHC6-F1
#
_cell.length_a   1.000
_cell.length_b   1.000
_cell.length_c   1.000
_cell.angle_alpha   90.00
_cell.angle_beta   90.00
_cell.angle_gamma   90.00
#
_symmetry.space_group_name_H-M   'P 1'
#
loop_
_entity.id
_entity.type
_entity.pdbx_description
1 polymer ?
#
loop_
_entity_poly.entity_id
_entity_poly.type
_entity_poly.pdbx_seq_one_letter_code
_entity_poly.pdbx_strand_id
1 'polypeptide(L)'
;MKFNKILIVLVVVFFTGMNARAGYYNSVQFGDYTIKLNKQKVSVIDVKDNLSGHYFTCPIKKWTKLLSNGAGNISLTSDKKGVLVSPGNKYLKVEDLLACNNNPVTLYSLPYFDDDISAVADVNFEKKLVLALVVVDVRTESYQAIVSRFNGRKNLLSGKGFWDRTAKDDSDNPDDTFGMGDTFYLGKISPDGKYVAPNDLDCAADAFPGVWDIEKKRKVLITSDKGEHDIEARCQKMFSGEETLEQVGGKLISSK
;
A
#
# COMPACT_ATOMS: atom_id res chain seq x y z
N MET A 1 -64.07 10.20 -10.73
CA MET A 1 -62.62 10.28 -10.42
C MET A 1 -62.20 8.95 -9.83
N LYS A 2 -61.69 8.01 -10.64
CA LYS A 2 -60.26 7.63 -10.72
C LYS A 2 -59.53 7.75 -9.38
N PHE A 3 -59.06 6.63 -8.82
CA PHE A 3 -57.62 6.34 -8.78
C PHE A 3 -57.37 4.85 -8.52
N ASN A 4 -56.54 4.30 -9.40
CA ASN A 4 -56.19 2.90 -9.54
C ASN A 4 -55.23 2.49 -8.42
N LYS A 5 -55.43 1.32 -7.80
CA LYS A 5 -54.48 0.74 -6.84
C LYS A 5 -53.27 0.20 -7.61
N ILE A 6 -52.18 0.96 -7.65
CA ILE A 6 -50.86 0.45 -8.02
C ILE A 6 -50.02 0.41 -6.76
N LEU A 7 -49.79 -0.80 -6.27
CA LEU A 7 -48.87 -1.13 -5.20
C LEU A 7 -47.45 -0.95 -5.75
N ILE A 8 -46.81 0.19 -5.45
CA ILE A 8 -45.38 0.40 -5.71
C ILE A 8 -44.62 -0.21 -4.53
N VAL A 9 -44.11 -1.42 -4.73
CA VAL A 9 -43.07 -1.99 -3.86
C VAL A 9 -41.76 -1.32 -4.24
N LEU A 10 -41.31 -0.39 -3.39
CA LEU A 10 -40.02 0.28 -3.53
C LEU A 10 -38.95 -0.64 -2.94
N VAL A 11 -38.43 -1.58 -3.76
CA VAL A 11 -37.21 -2.33 -3.40
C VAL A 11 -36.04 -1.38 -3.58
N VAL A 12 -35.65 -0.70 -2.51
CA VAL A 12 -34.38 0.02 -2.46
C VAL A 12 -33.28 -1.02 -2.32
N VAL A 13 -32.75 -1.49 -3.45
CA VAL A 13 -31.49 -2.23 -3.46
C VAL A 13 -30.38 -1.21 -3.23
N PHE A 14 -29.92 -1.08 -1.99
CA PHE A 14 -28.65 -0.44 -1.68
C PHE A 14 -27.52 -1.34 -2.25
N PHE A 15 -27.22 -1.17 -3.54
CA PHE A 15 -25.89 -1.52 -4.04
C PHE A 15 -24.92 -0.47 -3.51
N THR A 16 -24.42 -0.67 -2.29
CA THR A 16 -23.14 -0.06 -1.89
C THR A 16 -22.05 -0.81 -2.64
N GLY A 17 -21.94 -0.53 -3.95
CA GLY A 17 -20.71 -0.79 -4.67
C GLY A 17 -19.62 -0.02 -3.94
N MET A 18 -18.66 -0.76 -3.36
CA MET A 18 -17.44 -0.21 -2.81
C MET A 18 -16.65 0.43 -3.96
N ASN A 19 -17.04 1.64 -4.32
CA ASN A 19 -16.29 2.49 -5.20
C ASN A 19 -15.07 2.94 -4.41
N ALA A 20 -13.91 2.36 -4.73
CA ALA A 20 -12.62 2.92 -4.34
C ALA A 20 -12.57 4.37 -4.86
N ARG A 21 -12.82 5.33 -3.98
CA ARG A 21 -12.64 6.76 -4.28
C ARG A 21 -11.18 7.10 -4.00
N ALA A 22 -10.55 7.80 -4.94
CA ALA A 22 -9.21 8.36 -4.78
C ALA A 22 -9.14 9.13 -3.45
N GLY A 23 -8.40 8.59 -2.48
CA GLY A 23 -8.09 9.28 -1.25
C GLY A 23 -7.21 10.48 -1.59
N TYR A 24 -7.57 11.66 -1.11
CA TYR A 24 -6.59 12.75 -1.06
C TYR A 24 -5.36 12.22 -0.32
N TYR A 25 -4.15 12.49 -0.82
CA TYR A 25 -2.90 11.90 -0.33
C TYR A 25 -2.68 12.01 1.19
N ASN A 26 -3.41 12.89 1.86
CA ASN A 26 -3.38 13.11 3.29
C ASN A 26 -4.56 12.43 4.06
N SER A 27 -5.28 11.46 3.46
CA SER A 27 -6.44 10.79 4.05
C SER A 27 -6.52 9.31 3.71
N VAL A 28 -6.99 8.50 4.67
CA VAL A 28 -7.25 7.06 4.50
C VAL A 28 -8.61 6.69 5.10
N GLN A 29 -9.21 5.63 4.57
CA GLN A 29 -10.46 5.07 5.08
C GLN A 29 -10.18 3.74 5.81
N PHE A 30 -10.72 3.59 7.03
CA PHE A 30 -10.65 2.36 7.81
C PHE A 30 -12.06 2.03 8.33
N GLY A 31 -12.70 1.01 7.75
CA GLY A 31 -14.12 0.74 8.03
C GLY A 31 -14.95 2.01 7.83
N ASP A 32 -15.72 2.39 8.85
CA ASP A 32 -16.52 3.61 8.85
C ASP A 32 -15.76 4.88 9.29
N TYR A 33 -14.45 4.79 9.52
CA TYR A 33 -13.65 5.93 9.92
C TYR A 33 -12.89 6.55 8.75
N THR A 34 -12.89 7.88 8.69
CA THR A 34 -11.97 8.65 7.84
C THR A 34 -10.88 9.24 8.72
N ILE A 35 -9.63 8.93 8.42
CA ILE A 35 -8.44 9.42 9.11
C ILE A 35 -7.72 10.38 8.16
N LYS A 36 -7.35 11.57 8.63
CA LYS A 36 -6.78 12.61 7.78
C LYS A 36 -5.69 13.40 8.51
N LEU A 37 -4.52 13.53 7.88
CA LEU A 37 -3.51 14.46 8.36
C LEU A 37 -4.00 15.91 8.18
N ASN A 38 -3.93 16.71 9.24
CA ASN A 38 -4.52 18.04 9.25
C ASN A 38 -3.73 19.02 8.38
N LYS A 39 -4.39 19.57 7.35
CA LYS A 39 -3.75 20.47 6.36
C LYS A 39 -3.31 21.83 6.92
N GLN A 40 -3.84 22.25 8.06
CA GLN A 40 -3.60 23.58 8.63
C GLN A 40 -2.63 23.54 9.83
N LYS A 41 -2.63 22.44 10.58
CA LYS A 41 -1.85 22.26 11.81
C LYS A 41 -0.84 21.15 11.61
N VAL A 42 0.44 21.48 11.75
CA VAL A 42 1.53 20.51 11.77
C VAL A 42 1.32 19.53 12.92
N SER A 43 1.71 18.27 12.75
CA SER A 43 1.66 17.23 13.80
C SER A 43 0.27 16.99 14.37
N VAL A 44 -0.78 17.10 13.56
CA VAL A 44 -2.16 16.85 13.98
C VAL A 44 -2.83 15.90 13.00
N ILE A 45 -3.58 14.93 13.53
CA ILE A 45 -4.41 14.02 12.75
C ILE A 45 -5.86 14.14 13.19
N ASP A 46 -6.73 14.21 12.20
CA ASP A 46 -8.18 14.28 12.37
C ASP A 46 -8.78 12.90 12.11
N VAL A 47 -9.69 12.47 12.98
CA VAL A 47 -10.38 11.18 12.90
C VAL A 47 -11.87 11.46 12.94
N LYS A 48 -12.59 11.03 11.90
CA LYS A 48 -14.05 11.16 11.80
C LYS A 48 -14.68 9.77 11.77
N ASP A 49 -15.56 9.50 12.72
CA ASP A 49 -16.52 8.40 12.63
C ASP A 49 -17.65 8.82 11.69
N ASN A 50 -17.80 8.14 10.55
CA ASN A 50 -18.81 8.50 9.56
C ASN A 50 -20.22 8.01 9.94
N LEU A 51 -20.36 7.07 10.88
CA LEU A 51 -21.66 6.61 11.35
C LEU A 51 -22.25 7.58 12.38
N SER A 52 -21.47 7.91 13.42
CA SER A 52 -21.94 8.83 14.48
C SER A 52 -21.77 10.31 14.11
N GLY A 53 -20.91 10.61 13.14
CA GLY A 53 -20.49 11.97 12.82
C GLY A 53 -19.50 12.56 13.84
N HIS A 54 -19.10 11.80 14.86
CA HIS A 54 -18.12 12.26 15.83
C HIS A 54 -16.76 12.54 15.17
N TYR A 55 -16.11 13.58 15.66
CA TYR A 55 -14.88 14.12 15.11
C TYR A 55 -13.87 14.38 16.23
N PHE A 56 -12.66 13.85 16.06
CA PHE A 56 -11.56 13.98 16.99
C PHE A 56 -10.35 14.61 16.29
N THR A 57 -9.65 15.48 17.00
CA THR A 57 -8.39 16.09 16.52
C THR A 57 -7.28 15.75 17.51
N CYS A 58 -6.34 14.94 17.07
CA CYS A 58 -5.38 14.29 17.94
C CYS A 58 -3.96 14.79 17.63
N PRO A 59 -3.27 15.44 18.58
CA PRO A 59 -1.88 15.83 18.42
C PRO A 59 -0.96 14.61 18.27
N ILE A 60 0.07 14.73 17.43
CA ILE A 60 1.04 13.67 17.18
C ILE A 60 2.31 13.97 17.97
N LYS A 61 2.63 13.13 18.95
CA LYS A 61 3.89 13.17 19.69
C LYS A 61 5.04 12.63 18.83
N LYS A 62 6.25 13.13 19.11
CA LYS A 62 7.50 12.75 18.41
C LYS A 62 7.49 13.07 16.91
N TRP A 63 6.74 14.09 16.51
CA TRP A 63 6.82 14.67 15.18
C TRP A 63 8.15 15.43 15.05
N THR A 64 9.17 14.75 14.54
CA THR A 64 10.37 15.44 14.04
C THR A 64 10.02 16.14 12.74
N LYS A 65 10.70 17.26 12.40
CA LYS A 65 10.43 18.09 11.20
C LYS A 65 10.45 17.24 9.91
N LEU A 66 9.34 16.59 9.61
CA LEU A 66 8.97 16.17 8.26
C LEU A 66 8.90 17.48 7.47
N LEU A 67 9.57 17.52 6.31
CA LEU A 67 9.85 18.75 5.55
C LEU A 67 8.59 19.49 5.03
N SER A 68 7.39 19.07 5.41
CA SER A 68 6.12 19.63 4.96
C SER A 68 5.23 20.07 6.13
N ASN A 69 4.72 21.30 6.04
CA ASN A 69 3.67 21.78 6.94
C ASN A 69 2.34 21.09 6.60
N GLY A 70 1.79 20.27 7.51
CA GLY A 70 0.38 19.83 7.55
C GLY A 70 -0.15 18.96 6.39
N ALA A 71 0.51 18.90 5.24
CA ALA A 71 -0.01 18.28 4.01
C ALA A 71 0.80 17.05 3.58
N GLY A 72 1.41 16.33 4.52
CA GLY A 72 2.12 15.07 4.26
C GLY A 72 1.21 13.95 3.74
N ASN A 73 1.84 12.93 3.17
CA ASN A 73 1.13 11.79 2.59
C ASN A 73 0.96 10.69 3.64
N ILE A 74 -0.23 10.12 3.73
CA ILE A 74 -0.52 8.98 4.59
C ILE A 74 -1.13 7.83 3.78
N SER A 75 -0.78 6.61 4.16
CA SER A 75 -1.32 5.40 3.54
C SER A 75 -1.64 4.35 4.59
N LEU A 76 -2.69 3.57 4.37
CA LEU A 76 -3.05 2.46 5.24
C LEU A 76 -2.18 1.25 4.88
N THR A 77 -1.68 0.56 5.90
CA THR A 77 -0.94 -0.68 5.70
C THR A 77 -1.82 -1.79 5.14
N SER A 78 -1.24 -2.74 4.41
CA SER A 78 -1.96 -3.88 3.82
C SER A 78 -2.77 -4.69 4.83
N ASP A 79 -2.25 -4.86 6.05
CA ASP A 79 -2.93 -5.51 7.17
C ASP A 79 -3.82 -4.56 8.00
N LYS A 80 -3.91 -3.28 7.59
CA LYS A 80 -4.74 -2.22 8.18
C LYS A 80 -4.46 -1.93 9.66
N LYS A 81 -3.27 -2.29 10.18
CA LYS A 81 -2.90 -2.05 11.58
C LYS A 81 -2.22 -0.70 11.81
N GLY A 82 -1.67 -0.09 10.76
CA GLY A 82 -1.01 1.20 10.85
C GLY A 82 -1.38 2.15 9.72
N VAL A 83 -1.17 3.43 9.99
CA VAL A 83 -1.19 4.51 9.00
C VAL A 83 0.25 4.97 8.84
N LEU A 84 0.85 4.69 7.69
CA LEU A 84 2.17 5.16 7.32
C LEU A 84 2.14 6.68 7.13
N VAL A 85 3.23 7.34 7.51
CA VAL A 85 3.42 8.77 7.32
C VAL A 85 4.67 8.96 6.46
N SER A 86 4.46 9.42 5.23
CA SER A 86 5.50 9.61 4.23
C SER A 86 6.04 11.05 4.25
N PRO A 87 7.35 11.25 3.96
CA PRO A 87 8.36 10.23 3.62
C PRO A 87 8.99 9.55 4.85
N GLY A 88 9.68 8.43 4.61
CA GLY A 88 10.50 7.73 5.59
C GLY A 88 9.87 6.47 6.16
N ASN A 89 10.14 6.17 7.43
CA ASN A 89 9.79 4.92 8.10
C ASN A 89 8.84 5.09 9.30
N LYS A 90 8.02 6.15 9.28
CA LYS A 90 7.17 6.52 10.41
C LYS A 90 5.74 6.01 10.22
N TYR A 91 5.08 5.69 11.34
CA TYR A 91 3.69 5.27 11.32
C TYR A 91 2.95 5.61 12.62
N LEU A 92 1.63 5.66 12.51
CA LEU A 92 0.68 5.74 13.61
C LEU A 92 -0.07 4.40 13.69
N LYS A 93 -0.38 3.93 14.89
CA LYS A 93 -1.23 2.74 15.03
C LYS A 93 -2.69 3.10 14.85
N VAL A 94 -3.44 2.27 14.13
CA VAL A 94 -4.88 2.50 13.93
C VAL A 94 -5.64 2.43 15.25
N GLU A 95 -5.30 1.49 16.15
CA GLU A 95 -5.93 1.38 17.48
C GLU A 95 -5.83 2.68 18.30
N ASP A 96 -4.65 3.31 18.31
CA ASP A 96 -4.41 4.56 19.02
C ASP A 96 -5.20 5.72 18.41
N LEU A 97 -5.34 5.75 17.08
CA LEU A 97 -6.08 6.78 16.36
C LEU A 97 -7.57 6.71 16.66
N LEU A 98 -8.15 5.50 16.67
CA LEU A 98 -9.58 5.32 16.94
C LEU A 98 -9.90 5.61 18.43
N ALA A 99 -8.95 5.37 19.32
CA ALA A 99 -9.10 5.61 20.76
C ALA A 99 -8.68 7.04 21.20
N CYS A 100 -8.14 7.87 20.30
CA CYS A 100 -7.44 9.08 20.73
C CYS A 100 -8.36 10.07 21.45
N ASN A 101 -9.59 10.30 20.97
CA ASN A 101 -10.58 11.20 21.59
C ASN A 101 -9.97 12.56 22.02
N ASN A 102 -9.30 13.24 21.09
CA ASN A 102 -8.54 14.48 21.28
C ASN A 102 -7.26 14.36 22.14
N ASN A 103 -6.93 13.18 22.68
CA ASN A 103 -5.67 12.93 23.34
C ASN A 103 -4.53 12.72 22.32
N PRO A 104 -3.27 12.99 22.71
CA PRO A 104 -2.15 12.81 21.80
C PRO A 104 -1.86 11.34 21.47
N VAL A 105 -1.54 11.07 20.21
CA VAL A 105 -1.06 9.77 19.71
C VAL A 105 0.45 9.80 19.50
N THR A 106 1.09 8.63 19.48
CA THR A 106 2.56 8.52 19.33
C THR A 106 2.93 8.18 17.90
N LEU A 107 3.86 8.95 17.31
CA LEU A 107 4.51 8.57 16.07
C LEU A 107 5.62 7.55 16.34
N TYR A 108 5.51 6.38 15.71
CA TYR A 108 6.48 5.29 15.80
C TYR A 108 7.43 5.31 14.61
N SER A 109 8.57 4.63 14.75
CA SER A 109 9.55 4.42 13.67
C SER A 109 9.75 2.93 13.48
N LEU A 110 9.90 2.51 12.24
CA LEU A 110 10.07 1.11 11.89
C LEU A 110 11.49 0.87 11.34
N PRO A 111 12.37 0.22 12.10
CA PRO A 111 13.69 -0.18 11.59
C PRO A 111 13.58 -1.38 10.65
N TYR A 112 14.29 -1.32 9.53
CA TYR A 112 14.41 -2.39 8.54
C TYR A 112 15.74 -2.28 7.77
N PHE A 113 15.94 -3.14 6.78
CA PHE A 113 17.16 -3.16 5.98
C PHE A 113 17.32 -1.86 5.15
N ASP A 114 18.47 -1.19 5.28
CA ASP A 114 18.83 0.04 4.55
C ASP A 114 17.72 1.13 4.65
N ASP A 115 17.22 1.35 5.87
CA ASP A 115 16.16 2.32 6.19
C ASP A 115 16.62 3.78 6.22
N ASP A 116 17.92 4.03 6.06
CA ASP A 116 18.55 5.34 5.96
C ASP A 116 18.52 5.92 4.54
N ILE A 117 18.37 5.08 3.51
CA ILE A 117 18.38 5.46 2.09
C ILE A 117 17.06 5.18 1.37
N SER A 118 16.05 4.69 2.08
CA SER A 118 14.78 4.24 1.49
C SER A 118 13.56 4.87 2.17
N ALA A 119 12.42 4.82 1.46
CA ALA A 119 11.12 5.23 2.00
C ALA A 119 10.17 4.04 2.04
N VAL A 120 9.42 3.89 3.13
CA VAL A 120 8.45 2.80 3.28
C VAL A 120 7.25 3.04 2.37
N ALA A 121 6.96 2.04 1.54
CA ALA A 121 5.81 1.98 0.65
C ALA A 121 4.63 1.26 1.30
N ASP A 122 4.90 0.10 1.92
CA ASP A 122 3.89 -0.68 2.63
C ASP A 122 4.50 -1.50 3.77
N VAL A 123 3.65 -1.88 4.73
CA VAL A 123 4.04 -2.72 5.87
C VAL A 123 2.95 -3.75 6.10
N ASN A 124 3.35 -4.95 6.50
CA ASN A 124 2.45 -5.94 7.09
C ASN A 124 2.98 -6.29 8.48
N PHE A 125 2.36 -5.75 9.53
CA PHE A 125 2.78 -5.92 10.92
C PHE A 125 2.56 -7.36 11.40
N GLU A 126 1.48 -8.02 10.99
CA GLU A 126 1.23 -9.43 11.34
C GLU A 126 2.35 -10.34 10.86
N LYS A 127 2.78 -10.14 9.63
CA LYS A 127 3.84 -10.94 8.99
C LYS A 127 5.23 -10.34 9.22
N LYS A 128 5.33 -9.20 9.90
CA LYS A 128 6.58 -8.47 10.17
C LYS A 128 7.37 -8.19 8.89
N LEU A 129 6.68 -7.74 7.83
CA LEU A 129 7.25 -7.44 6.52
C LEU A 129 7.18 -5.95 6.22
N VAL A 130 8.21 -5.44 5.56
CA VAL A 130 8.30 -4.07 5.04
C VAL A 130 8.59 -4.13 3.56
N LEU A 131 7.85 -3.34 2.79
CA LEU A 131 8.18 -2.95 1.44
C LEU A 131 8.66 -1.50 1.48
N ALA A 132 9.86 -1.25 1.00
CA ALA A 132 10.43 0.08 0.88
C ALA A 132 11.02 0.28 -0.50
N LEU A 133 11.15 1.55 -0.90
CA LEU A 133 11.69 1.96 -2.19
C LEU A 133 12.96 2.76 -1.97
N VAL A 134 14.02 2.38 -2.68
CA VAL A 134 15.25 3.15 -2.82
C VAL A 134 15.11 4.00 -4.07
N VAL A 135 15.34 5.31 -3.94
CA VAL A 135 15.39 6.22 -5.09
C VAL A 135 16.76 6.10 -5.72
N VAL A 136 16.84 5.60 -6.95
CA VAL A 136 18.09 5.42 -7.70
C VAL A 136 18.44 6.70 -8.47
N ASP A 137 17.51 7.23 -9.28
CA ASP A 137 17.64 8.54 -9.92
C ASP A 137 16.32 9.31 -9.80
N VAL A 138 16.38 10.47 -9.13
CA VAL A 138 15.24 11.37 -8.93
C VAL A 138 14.75 12.04 -10.22
N ARG A 139 15.61 12.18 -11.24
CA ARG A 139 15.27 12.87 -12.50
C ARG A 139 14.42 11.99 -13.40
N THR A 140 14.64 10.68 -13.35
CA THR A 140 13.90 9.69 -14.11
C THR A 140 12.84 9.00 -13.27
N GLU A 141 12.70 9.38 -12.00
CA GLU A 141 11.80 8.72 -11.03
C GLU A 141 12.02 7.20 -11.02
N SER A 142 13.30 6.81 -10.96
CA SER A 142 13.73 5.41 -11.01
C SER A 142 13.93 4.85 -9.60
N TYR A 143 13.32 3.69 -9.34
CA TYR A 143 13.32 3.05 -8.04
C TYR A 143 13.79 1.60 -8.09
N GLN A 144 14.26 1.14 -6.93
CA GLN A 144 14.46 -0.27 -6.62
C GLN A 144 13.75 -0.64 -5.32
N ALA A 145 13.35 -1.89 -5.20
CA ALA A 145 12.55 -2.37 -4.08
C ALA A 145 13.38 -3.07 -3.00
N ILE A 146 13.04 -2.81 -1.75
CA ILE A 146 13.46 -3.58 -0.58
C ILE A 146 12.24 -4.29 -0.02
N VAL A 147 12.34 -5.61 0.12
CA VAL A 147 11.39 -6.41 0.90
C VAL A 147 12.14 -6.99 2.08
N SER A 148 11.82 -6.58 3.30
CA SER A 148 12.57 -6.99 4.49
C SER A 148 11.70 -7.39 5.66
N ARG A 149 12.29 -8.10 6.62
CA ARG A 149 11.68 -8.31 7.94
C ARG A 149 11.94 -7.09 8.82
N PHE A 150 11.14 -6.91 9.86
CA PHE A 150 11.41 -5.89 10.88
C PHE A 150 12.77 -6.14 11.53
N ASN A 151 13.59 -5.11 11.66
CA ASN A 151 14.99 -5.22 12.12
C ASN A 151 15.85 -6.19 11.27
N GLY A 152 15.41 -6.49 10.05
CA GLY A 152 16.14 -7.32 9.10
C GLY A 152 17.43 -6.65 8.65
N ARG A 153 18.41 -7.47 8.27
CA ARG A 153 19.72 -7.01 7.76
C ARG A 153 19.96 -7.34 6.29
N LYS A 154 18.92 -7.74 5.58
CA LYS A 154 18.99 -8.08 4.16
C LYS A 154 17.65 -7.83 3.47
N ASN A 155 17.72 -7.65 2.16
CA ASN A 155 16.60 -7.80 1.26
C ASN A 155 16.23 -9.31 1.14
N LEU A 156 14.95 -9.62 1.15
CA LEU A 156 14.42 -10.98 1.00
C LEU A 156 14.40 -11.42 -0.46
N LEU A 157 14.21 -10.45 -1.35
CA LEU A 157 14.24 -10.58 -2.80
C LEU A 157 15.53 -9.96 -3.34
N SER A 158 15.94 -10.40 -4.52
CA SER A 158 17.20 -10.01 -5.17
C SER A 158 17.08 -10.21 -6.68
N GLY A 159 17.93 -9.55 -7.44
CA GLY A 159 17.87 -9.53 -8.91
C GLY A 159 17.21 -8.25 -9.39
N LYS A 160 16.85 -8.22 -10.69
CA LYS A 160 16.42 -6.97 -11.32
C LYS A 160 15.20 -6.32 -10.63
N GLY A 161 15.27 -5.02 -10.38
CA GLY A 161 14.25 -4.25 -9.67
C GLY A 161 14.34 -4.35 -8.14
N PHE A 162 15.31 -5.07 -7.57
CA PHE A 162 15.47 -5.19 -6.12
C PHE A 162 16.83 -4.68 -5.66
N TRP A 163 16.80 -3.81 -4.66
CA TRP A 163 18.00 -3.18 -4.12
C TRP A 163 18.98 -4.20 -3.55
N ASP A 164 20.24 -4.11 -3.99
CA ASP A 164 21.36 -4.86 -3.45
C ASP A 164 22.57 -3.92 -3.24
N ARG A 165 22.81 -3.59 -1.96
CA ARG A 165 23.96 -2.76 -1.56
C ARG A 165 25.33 -3.34 -1.94
N THR A 166 25.40 -4.63 -2.24
CA THR A 166 26.65 -5.30 -2.64
C THR A 166 26.89 -5.28 -4.15
N ALA A 167 25.87 -5.00 -4.96
CA ALA A 167 25.98 -4.80 -6.40
C ALA A 167 26.53 -3.40 -6.70
N LYS A 168 27.84 -3.23 -6.51
CA LYS A 168 28.51 -1.91 -6.56
C LYS A 168 28.72 -1.34 -7.96
N ASP A 169 28.48 -2.10 -9.03
CA ASP A 169 28.87 -1.70 -10.40
C ASP A 169 27.69 -1.63 -11.40
N ASP A 170 26.46 -1.99 -11.02
CA ASP A 170 25.30 -2.08 -11.94
C ASP A 170 24.06 -1.26 -11.50
N SER A 171 24.11 -0.54 -10.38
CA SER A 171 22.94 0.17 -9.82
C SER A 171 22.40 1.30 -10.71
N ASP A 172 23.15 1.73 -11.72
CA ASP A 172 22.76 2.76 -12.69
C ASP A 172 22.24 2.16 -14.01
N ASN A 173 22.06 0.84 -14.10
CA ASN A 173 21.46 0.21 -15.27
C ASN A 173 19.94 0.53 -15.30
N PRO A 174 19.45 1.27 -16.32
CA PRO A 174 18.03 1.58 -16.40
C PRO A 174 17.14 0.33 -16.45
N ASP A 175 17.66 -0.80 -16.97
CA ASP A 175 16.94 -2.09 -17.02
C ASP A 175 16.77 -2.75 -15.63
N ASP A 176 17.36 -2.19 -14.59
CA ASP A 176 17.29 -2.67 -13.20
C ASP A 176 16.39 -1.77 -12.32
N THR A 177 15.76 -0.76 -12.90
CA THR A 177 14.92 0.20 -12.18
C THR A 177 13.52 0.26 -12.76
N PHE A 178 12.56 0.65 -11.93
CA PHE A 178 11.16 0.83 -12.33
C PHE A 178 10.63 2.18 -11.86
N GLY A 179 9.65 2.73 -12.57
CA GLY A 179 8.88 3.89 -12.12
C GLY A 179 7.82 3.50 -11.10
N MET A 180 7.33 4.45 -10.31
CA MET A 180 6.29 4.20 -9.30
C MET A 180 4.96 3.68 -9.87
N GLY A 181 4.77 3.76 -11.18
CA GLY A 181 3.53 3.37 -11.87
C GLY A 181 2.58 4.55 -12.09
N ASP A 182 1.55 4.33 -12.89
CA ASP A 182 0.53 5.34 -13.21
C ASP A 182 -0.63 5.36 -12.20
N THR A 183 -0.61 4.44 -11.24
CA THR A 183 -1.64 4.33 -10.21
C THR A 183 -1.14 4.83 -8.86
N PHE A 184 -2.05 5.25 -7.98
CA PHE A 184 -1.74 5.63 -6.60
C PHE A 184 -1.17 4.47 -5.74
N TYR A 185 -1.01 3.28 -6.32
CA TYR A 185 -0.43 2.11 -5.67
C TYR A 185 1.10 2.22 -5.65
N LEU A 186 1.62 2.88 -4.62
CA LEU A 186 3.07 3.01 -4.35
C LEU A 186 3.76 1.68 -3.94
N GLY A 187 3.30 0.54 -4.46
CA GLY A 187 3.68 -0.79 -4.04
C GLY A 187 2.92 -1.30 -2.81
N LYS A 188 2.64 -2.61 -2.77
CA LYS A 188 1.89 -3.27 -1.69
C LYS A 188 2.42 -4.66 -1.36
N ILE A 189 2.15 -5.08 -0.12
CA ILE A 189 2.27 -6.47 0.35
C ILE A 189 0.84 -7.05 0.40
N SER A 190 0.67 -8.33 0.06
CA SER A 190 -0.64 -8.98 0.20
C SER A 190 -1.04 -9.05 1.69
N PRO A 191 -2.34 -9.05 2.04
CA PRO A 191 -2.78 -9.12 3.44
C PRO A 191 -2.25 -10.36 4.18
N ASP A 192 -2.12 -11.49 3.48
CA ASP A 192 -1.55 -12.73 4.02
C ASP A 192 0.00 -12.74 4.08
N GLY A 193 0.64 -11.71 3.51
CA GLY A 193 2.09 -11.51 3.39
C GLY A 193 2.81 -12.54 2.53
N LYS A 194 2.08 -13.26 1.65
CA LYS A 194 2.66 -14.20 0.70
C LYS A 194 3.28 -13.51 -0.51
N TYR A 195 2.64 -12.44 -0.98
CA TYR A 195 3.02 -11.76 -2.21
C TYR A 195 3.40 -10.30 -1.97
N VAL A 196 4.17 -9.75 -2.91
CA VAL A 196 4.55 -8.35 -2.95
C VAL A 196 4.51 -7.84 -4.38
N ALA A 197 3.95 -6.65 -4.56
CA ALA A 197 3.98 -5.88 -5.79
C ALA A 197 4.77 -4.60 -5.49
N PRO A 198 6.02 -4.47 -5.95
CA PRO A 198 6.82 -3.28 -5.66
C PRO A 198 6.27 -1.98 -6.25
N ASN A 199 5.51 -2.07 -7.34
CA ASN A 199 4.78 -0.99 -8.00
C ASN A 199 3.35 -1.48 -8.33
N ASP A 200 2.82 -1.08 -9.49
CA ASP A 200 1.54 -1.52 -10.03
C ASP A 200 1.31 -3.03 -9.83
N LEU A 201 0.06 -3.38 -9.53
CA LEU A 201 -0.33 -4.77 -9.30
C LEU A 201 -0.50 -5.51 -10.63
N ASP A 202 0.62 -5.89 -11.23
CA ASP A 202 0.66 -6.50 -12.55
C ASP A 202 1.35 -7.89 -12.54
N CYS A 203 0.59 -8.88 -13.02
CA CYS A 203 1.00 -10.28 -13.15
C CYS A 203 1.28 -10.69 -14.60
N ALA A 204 1.28 -9.75 -15.56
CA ALA A 204 1.57 -10.00 -16.96
C ALA A 204 3.04 -10.43 -17.18
N ALA A 205 3.31 -10.98 -18.38
CA ALA A 205 4.62 -11.51 -18.72
C ALA A 205 5.70 -10.42 -18.73
N ASP A 206 5.35 -9.27 -19.30
CA ASP A 206 6.15 -8.06 -19.46
C ASP A 206 6.14 -7.11 -18.25
N ALA A 207 5.28 -7.37 -17.25
CA ALA A 207 5.25 -6.62 -16.00
C ALA A 207 6.64 -6.50 -15.35
N PHE A 208 7.07 -5.29 -14.97
CA PHE A 208 8.36 -5.10 -14.31
C PHE A 208 8.25 -4.13 -13.12
N PRO A 209 8.72 -4.52 -11.91
CA PRO A 209 9.21 -5.85 -11.53
C PRO A 209 8.09 -6.91 -11.40
N GLY A 210 6.81 -6.48 -11.43
CA GLY A 210 5.63 -7.32 -11.31
C GLY A 210 5.41 -7.89 -9.91
N VAL A 211 4.47 -8.83 -9.78
CA VAL A 211 4.14 -9.48 -8.49
C VAL A 211 5.08 -10.64 -8.18
N TRP A 212 5.49 -10.78 -6.92
CA TRP A 212 6.41 -11.83 -6.45
C TRP A 212 5.85 -12.61 -5.28
N ASP A 213 6.07 -13.93 -5.27
CA ASP A 213 5.97 -14.75 -4.07
C ASP A 213 7.23 -14.55 -3.23
N ILE A 214 7.06 -14.03 -2.01
CA ILE A 214 8.16 -13.63 -1.12
C ILE A 214 8.93 -14.84 -0.61
N GLU A 215 8.23 -15.94 -0.29
CA GLU A 215 8.85 -17.13 0.27
C GLU A 215 9.59 -17.93 -0.80
N LYS A 216 8.95 -18.10 -1.97
CA LYS A 216 9.52 -18.84 -3.09
C LYS A 216 10.52 -18.02 -3.87
N LYS A 217 10.53 -16.69 -3.70
CA LYS A 217 11.39 -15.74 -4.41
C LYS A 217 11.25 -15.85 -5.92
N ARG A 218 10.01 -15.90 -6.38
CA ARG A 218 9.68 -16.11 -7.80
C ARG A 218 8.59 -15.15 -8.22
N LYS A 219 8.72 -14.61 -9.44
CA LYS A 219 7.70 -13.75 -10.04
C LYS A 219 6.46 -14.59 -10.34
N VAL A 220 5.29 -14.00 -10.07
CA VAL A 220 3.98 -14.53 -10.45
C VAL A 220 3.70 -14.15 -11.90
N LEU A 221 3.22 -15.13 -12.67
CA LEU A 221 2.78 -14.94 -14.04
C LEU A 221 1.37 -15.48 -14.20
N ILE A 222 0.47 -14.64 -14.68
CA ILE A 222 -0.88 -15.01 -15.11
C ILE A 222 -0.99 -14.73 -16.60
N THR A 223 -1.42 -15.72 -17.37
CA THR A 223 -1.68 -15.60 -18.81
C THR A 223 -3.16 -15.69 -19.09
N SER A 224 -3.63 -14.93 -20.07
CA SER A 224 -5.01 -14.96 -20.53
C SER A 224 -5.09 -14.77 -22.04
N ASP A 225 -6.00 -15.51 -22.67
CA ASP A 225 -6.45 -15.30 -24.05
C ASP A 225 -7.50 -14.19 -24.17
N LYS A 226 -8.03 -13.72 -23.02
CA LYS A 226 -9.05 -12.66 -22.94
C LYS A 226 -8.47 -11.24 -22.82
N GLY A 227 -7.14 -11.11 -22.83
CA GLY A 227 -6.43 -9.82 -22.76
C GLY A 227 -6.08 -9.35 -21.35
N GLU A 228 -5.49 -8.16 -21.26
CA GLU A 228 -4.86 -7.59 -20.05
C GLU A 228 -5.84 -7.40 -18.89
N HIS A 229 -7.08 -6.98 -19.16
CA HIS A 229 -8.08 -6.76 -18.09
C HIS A 229 -8.44 -8.05 -17.34
N ASP A 230 -8.42 -9.22 -18.02
CA ASP A 230 -8.64 -10.51 -17.35
C ASP A 230 -7.44 -10.86 -16.45
N ILE A 231 -6.22 -10.58 -16.91
CA ILE A 231 -4.99 -10.78 -16.14
C ILE A 231 -5.03 -9.91 -14.88
N GLU A 232 -5.34 -8.63 -15.01
CA GLU A 232 -5.42 -7.69 -13.89
C GLU A 232 -6.44 -8.15 -12.85
N ALA A 233 -7.66 -8.48 -13.26
CA ALA A 233 -8.72 -8.94 -12.35
C ALA A 233 -8.32 -10.23 -11.60
N ARG A 234 -7.68 -11.17 -12.28
CA ARG A 234 -7.16 -12.41 -11.68
C ARG A 234 -6.00 -12.15 -10.74
N CYS A 235 -5.09 -11.25 -11.11
CA CYS A 235 -3.98 -10.82 -10.27
C CYS A 235 -4.49 -10.20 -8.97
N GLN A 236 -5.48 -9.31 -9.05
CA GLN A 236 -6.13 -8.68 -7.90
C GLN A 236 -6.74 -9.69 -6.93
N LYS A 237 -7.55 -10.64 -7.44
CA LYS A 237 -8.15 -11.70 -6.62
C LYS A 237 -7.13 -12.57 -5.90
N MET A 238 -6.04 -12.92 -6.59
CA MET A 238 -4.96 -13.69 -5.99
C MET A 238 -4.22 -12.90 -4.93
N PHE A 239 -3.93 -11.64 -5.21
CA PHE A 239 -3.19 -10.77 -4.29
C PHE A 239 -4.00 -10.37 -3.06
N SER A 240 -5.33 -10.23 -3.18
CA SER A 240 -6.23 -9.96 -2.05
C SER A 240 -6.48 -11.20 -1.19
N GLY A 241 -6.15 -12.39 -1.70
CA GLY A 241 -6.40 -13.68 -1.04
C GLY A 241 -7.80 -14.24 -1.28
N GLU A 242 -8.56 -13.70 -2.24
CA GLU A 242 -9.88 -14.21 -2.64
C GLU A 242 -9.78 -15.55 -3.38
N GLU A 243 -8.74 -15.72 -4.21
CA GLU A 243 -8.47 -16.95 -4.95
C GLU A 243 -6.99 -17.36 -4.79
N THR A 244 -6.68 -18.65 -4.87
CA THR A 244 -5.28 -19.11 -4.87
C THR A 244 -4.61 -18.89 -6.23
N LEU A 245 -3.28 -19.01 -6.26
CA LEU A 245 -2.52 -18.93 -7.51
C LEU A 245 -3.03 -19.94 -8.55
N GLU A 246 -3.37 -21.15 -8.13
CA GLU A 246 -3.87 -22.22 -8.99
C GLU A 246 -5.27 -21.92 -9.52
N GLN A 247 -6.15 -21.38 -8.67
CA GLN A 247 -7.52 -21.01 -9.06
C GLN A 247 -7.53 -19.91 -10.12
N VAL A 248 -6.65 -18.92 -9.97
CA VAL A 248 -6.47 -17.88 -10.98
C VAL A 248 -5.61 -18.34 -12.15
N GLY A 249 -5.28 -19.63 -12.29
CA GLY A 249 -4.46 -20.17 -13.38
C GLY A 249 -3.07 -19.55 -13.50
N GLY A 250 -2.52 -19.04 -12.40
CA GLY A 250 -1.20 -18.44 -12.34
C GLY A 250 -0.10 -19.47 -12.12
N LYS A 251 1.14 -19.05 -12.36
CA LYS A 251 2.34 -19.87 -12.13
C LYS A 251 3.48 -19.02 -11.60
N LEU A 252 4.40 -19.65 -10.89
CA LEU A 252 5.66 -19.03 -10.48
C LEU A 252 6.72 -19.23 -11.58
N ILE A 253 7.42 -18.17 -11.94
CA ILE A 253 8.54 -18.17 -12.88
C ILE A 253 9.80 -17.63 -12.20
N SER A 254 10.97 -18.07 -12.67
CA SER A 254 12.22 -17.40 -12.27
C SER A 254 12.30 -16.11 -13.07
N SER A 255 12.66 -14.99 -12.42
CA SER A 255 13.31 -13.93 -13.19
C SER A 255 14.68 -14.46 -13.60
N LYS A 256 15.06 -14.23 -14.85
CA LYS A 256 16.46 -14.30 -15.26
C LYS A 256 17.07 -12.92 -15.10
#